data_AF-A0A167L4I2-F1
#
_entry.id   AF-A0A167L4I2-F1
#
_cell.length_a   1.000
_cell.length_b   1.000
_cell.length_c   1.000
_cell.angle_alpha   90.00
_cell.angle_beta   90.00
_cell.angle_gamma   90.00
#
_symmetry.space_group_name_H-M   'P 1'
#
loop_
_entity.id
_entity.type
_entity.pdbx_description
1 polymer ?
#
loop_
_entity_poly.entity_id
_entity_poly.type
_entity_poly.pdbx_seq_one_letter_code
_entity_poly.pdbx_strand_id
1 'polypeptide(L)'
;MKVLIVDDSHATCEIIRRALQQFTYRKLFISCSNSVDDALERIELWQPQIILTDWHMPDKTGIELLQVVGTAYPEILIGMISTVDEEEQINYAKSMGCAFFLSKPFADSELRKIMMPLVKDLEAKEFMLEQEVPIKEGLALPKTDFLERLMQKNISESLTLKPIRAQSLDESKLPCVMVVYAERGSQKVRVICVLDVYATCVLASSVEVIPEDEAQRAIHMNQINSHIMTACKEALGKTAYAFLDNQSKMSLFVRSCKCVYTHHPKLELMYKYPLDSRIDLSCEREGMAQGKMLIVGV
;
A
#
# COMPACT_ATOMS: atom_id res chain seq x y z
N MET A 1 10.44 -5.35 6.33
CA MET A 1 9.61 -4.94 7.48
C MET A 1 10.06 -5.72 8.69
N LYS A 2 10.17 -5.07 9.85
CA LYS A 2 10.64 -5.64 11.11
C LYS A 2 9.44 -6.03 11.98
N VAL A 3 9.44 -7.28 12.43
CA VAL A 3 8.40 -7.85 13.29
C VAL A 3 9.06 -8.35 14.58
N LEU A 4 8.60 -7.85 15.72
CA LEU A 4 9.05 -8.30 17.04
C LEU A 4 8.01 -9.28 17.61
N ILE A 5 8.46 -10.48 18.00
CA ILE A 5 7.64 -11.46 18.70
C ILE A 5 8.00 -11.39 20.19
N VAL A 6 7.01 -11.32 21.06
CA VAL A 6 7.17 -11.18 22.51
C VAL A 6 6.36 -12.28 23.20
N ASP A 7 7.04 -13.31 23.66
CA ASP A 7 6.41 -14.49 24.28
C ASP A 7 7.46 -15.17 25.18
N ASP A 8 7.11 -15.47 26.43
CA ASP A 8 8.02 -16.11 27.39
C ASP A 8 8.38 -17.55 26.99
N SER A 9 7.55 -18.19 26.17
CA SER A 9 7.84 -19.48 25.55
C SER A 9 8.70 -19.32 24.29
N HIS A 10 9.99 -19.68 24.41
CA HIS A 10 10.89 -19.80 23.27
C HIS A 10 10.33 -20.71 22.15
N ALA A 11 9.62 -21.77 22.51
CA ALA A 11 9.00 -22.67 21.55
C ALA A 11 7.89 -21.96 20.75
N THR A 12 7.06 -21.16 21.42
CA THR A 12 6.01 -20.37 20.77
C THR A 12 6.61 -19.31 19.85
N CYS A 13 7.62 -18.57 20.33
CA CYS A 13 8.39 -17.62 19.52
C CYS A 13 8.90 -18.26 18.22
N GLU A 14 9.46 -19.48 18.32
CA GLU A 14 9.99 -20.21 17.17
C GLU A 14 8.91 -20.68 16.19
N ILE A 15 7.74 -21.10 16.70
CA ILE A 15 6.58 -21.46 15.86
C ILE A 15 6.09 -20.24 15.07
N ILE A 16 5.85 -19.11 15.75
CA ILE A 16 5.42 -17.86 15.11
C ILE A 16 6.46 -17.42 14.08
N ARG A 17 7.76 -17.45 14.43
CA ARG A 17 8.86 -17.10 13.52
C ARG A 17 8.83 -17.94 12.25
N ARG A 18 8.66 -19.26 12.36
CA ARG A 18 8.57 -20.16 11.19
C ARG A 18 7.35 -19.87 10.32
N ALA A 19 6.19 -19.66 10.94
CA ALA A 19 4.97 -19.29 10.22
C ALA A 19 5.13 -17.98 9.43
N LEU A 20 5.78 -16.97 10.03
CA LEU A 20 6.09 -15.70 9.38
C LEU A 20 7.19 -15.82 8.30
N GLN A 21 8.15 -16.75 8.44
CA GLN A 21 9.17 -16.97 7.41
C GLN A 21 8.59 -17.55 6.10
N GLN A 22 7.45 -18.23 6.17
CA GLN A 22 6.70 -18.67 4.99
C GLN A 22 5.93 -17.52 4.29
N PHE A 23 5.97 -16.31 4.83
CA PHE A 23 5.30 -15.16 4.25
C PHE A 23 6.08 -14.63 3.03
N THR A 24 5.59 -14.91 1.83
CA THR A 24 6.30 -14.64 0.57
C THR A 24 6.06 -13.25 -0.02
N TYR A 25 5.07 -12.50 0.47
CA TYR A 25 4.69 -11.19 -0.09
C TYR A 25 5.78 -10.12 0.10
N ARG A 26 6.36 -10.01 1.31
CA ARG A 26 7.41 -9.03 1.65
C ARG A 26 8.38 -9.66 2.65
N LYS A 27 9.68 -9.40 2.49
CA LYS A 27 10.69 -9.88 3.42
C LYS A 27 10.44 -9.32 4.83
N LEU A 28 10.19 -10.22 5.77
CA LEU A 28 10.06 -9.93 7.19
C LEU A 28 11.41 -10.20 7.87
N PHE A 29 11.93 -9.20 8.58
CA PHE A 29 13.02 -9.36 9.53
C PHE A 29 12.36 -9.61 10.88
N ILE A 30 12.69 -10.74 11.52
CA ILE A 30 11.99 -11.18 12.73
C ILE A 30 12.98 -11.19 13.88
N SER A 31 12.60 -10.58 14.98
CA SER A 31 13.30 -10.64 16.26
C SER A 31 12.35 -11.21 17.30
N CYS A 32 12.89 -11.90 18.30
CA CYS A 32 12.11 -12.44 19.41
C CYS A 32 12.59 -11.82 20.72
N SER A 33 11.67 -11.71 21.67
CA SER A 33 11.87 -11.30 23.04
C SER A 33 11.08 -12.23 23.96
N ASN A 34 11.60 -12.50 25.15
CA ASN A 34 10.99 -13.41 26.11
C ASN A 34 10.45 -12.71 27.36
N SER A 35 10.46 -11.38 27.39
CA SER A 35 9.86 -10.57 28.45
C SER A 35 9.47 -9.20 27.91
N VAL A 36 8.57 -8.51 28.61
CA VAL A 36 8.19 -7.13 28.25
C VAL A 36 9.37 -6.17 28.33
N ASP A 37 10.28 -6.35 29.29
CA ASP A 37 11.43 -5.45 29.48
C ASP A 37 12.43 -5.54 28.32
N ASP A 38 12.82 -6.76 27.92
CA ASP A 38 13.68 -6.95 26.73
C ASP A 38 12.95 -6.51 25.45
N ALA A 39 11.62 -6.63 25.39
CA ALA A 39 10.84 -6.12 24.27
C ALA A 39 10.91 -4.59 24.17
N LEU A 40 10.78 -3.87 25.28
CA LEU A 40 10.88 -2.41 25.32
C LEU A 40 12.26 -1.92 24.87
N GLU A 41 13.35 -2.53 25.36
CA GLU A 41 14.71 -2.21 24.90
C GLU A 41 14.87 -2.43 23.40
N ARG A 42 14.33 -3.54 22.87
CA ARG A 42 14.36 -3.83 21.43
C ARG A 42 13.51 -2.88 20.61
N ILE A 43 12.39 -2.39 21.14
CA ILE A 43 11.55 -1.41 20.44
C ILE A 43 12.35 -0.13 20.19
N GLU A 44 13.07 0.35 21.21
CA GLU A 44 13.91 1.55 21.09
C GLU A 44 15.05 1.36 20.08
N LEU A 45 15.78 0.24 20.17
CA LEU A 45 16.99 0.01 19.37
C LEU A 45 16.70 -0.46 17.94
N TRP A 46 15.70 -1.32 17.77
CA TRP A 46 15.42 -2.00 16.52
C TRP A 46 14.23 -1.43 15.76
N GLN A 47 13.35 -0.66 16.43
CA GLN A 47 12.19 0.03 15.83
C GLN A 47 11.34 -0.92 14.96
N PRO A 48 10.69 -1.94 15.54
CA PRO A 48 9.79 -2.82 14.82
C PRO A 48 8.56 -2.04 14.33
N GLN A 49 7.99 -2.45 13.18
CA GLN A 49 6.71 -1.90 12.72
C GLN A 49 5.50 -2.71 13.20
N ILE A 50 5.73 -3.99 13.54
CA ILE A 50 4.69 -4.88 14.07
C ILE A 50 5.24 -5.59 15.30
N ILE A 51 4.45 -5.65 16.37
CA ILE A 51 4.69 -6.46 17.56
C ILE A 51 3.61 -7.55 17.63
N LEU A 52 4.03 -8.79 17.87
CA LEU A 52 3.16 -9.92 18.17
C LEU A 52 3.45 -10.34 19.61
N THR A 53 2.49 -10.19 20.52
CA THR A 53 2.72 -10.45 21.94
C THR A 53 1.74 -11.47 22.52
N ASP A 54 2.19 -12.31 23.44
CA ASP A 54 1.28 -13.07 24.30
C ASP A 54 0.66 -12.14 25.34
N TRP A 55 -0.55 -12.47 25.80
CA TRP A 55 -1.19 -11.80 26.93
C TRP A 55 -0.48 -12.10 28.24
N HIS A 56 -0.28 -13.38 28.54
CA HIS A 56 0.28 -13.81 29.79
C HIS A 56 1.79 -14.01 29.65
N MET A 57 2.54 -13.27 30.45
CA MET A 57 3.99 -13.42 30.60
C MET A 57 4.34 -13.16 32.07
N PRO A 58 5.46 -13.71 32.58
CA PRO A 58 5.95 -13.40 33.91
C PRO A 58 6.25 -11.91 34.08
N ASP A 59 6.06 -11.42 35.31
CA ASP A 59 6.34 -10.05 35.78
C ASP A 59 5.46 -8.95 35.15
N LYS A 60 5.44 -8.85 33.82
CA LYS A 60 4.64 -7.89 33.04
C LYS A 60 3.95 -8.61 31.90
N THR A 61 2.70 -8.26 31.68
CA THR A 61 1.78 -8.84 30.70
C THR A 61 1.89 -8.16 29.33
N GLY A 62 1.49 -8.84 28.27
CA GLY A 62 1.44 -8.22 26.94
C GLY A 62 0.39 -7.14 26.81
N ILE A 63 -0.63 -7.13 27.68
CA ILE A 63 -1.60 -6.03 27.73
C ILE A 63 -0.97 -4.75 28.29
N GLU A 64 -0.06 -4.87 29.26
CA GLU A 64 0.74 -3.73 29.74
C GLU A 64 1.70 -3.24 28.66
N LEU A 65 2.35 -4.15 27.91
CA LEU A 65 3.16 -3.79 26.75
C LEU A 65 2.32 -3.02 25.72
N LEU A 66 1.12 -3.49 25.40
CA LEU A 66 0.20 -2.83 24.47
C LEU A 66 -0.10 -1.39 24.91
N GLN A 67 -0.38 -1.17 26.21
CA GLN A 67 -0.68 0.17 26.74
C GLN A 67 0.52 1.11 26.66
N VAL A 68 1.70 0.65 27.07
CA VAL A 68 2.93 1.45 27.06
C VAL A 68 3.29 1.83 25.63
N VAL A 69 3.34 0.84 24.73
CA VAL A 69 3.77 1.06 23.34
C VAL A 69 2.70 1.78 22.54
N GLY A 70 1.42 1.48 22.74
CA GLY A 70 0.33 2.20 22.07
C GLY A 70 0.30 3.70 22.39
N THR A 71 0.80 4.09 23.57
CA THR A 71 0.94 5.51 23.96
C THR A 71 2.24 6.13 23.43
N ALA A 72 3.37 5.42 23.56
CA ALA A 72 4.69 5.96 23.23
C ALA A 72 5.06 5.88 21.74
N TYR A 73 4.53 4.88 21.03
CA TYR A 73 4.85 4.54 19.63
C TYR A 73 3.56 4.22 18.85
N PRO A 74 2.65 5.19 18.65
CA PRO A 74 1.35 4.97 18.04
C PRO A 74 1.40 4.45 16.59
N GLU A 75 2.56 4.52 15.93
CA GLU A 75 2.81 3.98 14.60
C GLU A 75 3.07 2.47 14.57
N ILE A 76 3.41 1.85 15.71
CA ILE A 76 3.69 0.41 15.80
C ILE A 76 2.37 -0.35 15.91
N LEU A 77 2.13 -1.31 15.02
CA LEU A 77 0.96 -2.17 15.09
C LEU A 77 1.20 -3.31 16.08
N ILE A 78 0.30 -3.51 17.04
CA ILE A 78 0.43 -4.55 18.05
C ILE A 78 -0.72 -5.54 17.92
N GLY A 79 -0.39 -6.79 17.63
CA GLY A 79 -1.31 -7.92 17.62
C GLY A 79 -1.06 -8.84 18.81
N MET A 80 -2.12 -9.43 19.35
CA MET A 80 -2.02 -10.42 20.42
C MET A 80 -2.19 -11.84 19.89
N ILE A 81 -1.33 -12.75 20.32
CA ILE A 81 -1.43 -14.18 20.03
C ILE A 81 -1.44 -14.92 21.37
N SER A 82 -2.59 -15.41 21.81
CA SER A 82 -2.76 -15.92 23.17
C SER A 82 -3.74 -17.09 23.29
N THR A 83 -3.70 -17.83 24.39
CA THR A 83 -4.71 -18.85 24.74
C THR A 83 -5.98 -18.26 25.35
N VAL A 84 -5.99 -16.96 25.67
CA VAL A 84 -7.19 -16.25 26.12
C VAL A 84 -8.27 -16.30 25.04
N ASP A 85 -9.47 -16.74 25.43
CA ASP A 85 -10.66 -16.85 24.58
C ASP A 85 -11.89 -16.12 25.13
N GLU A 86 -11.77 -15.53 26.33
CA GLU A 86 -12.81 -14.73 26.96
C GLU A 86 -13.09 -13.44 26.17
N GLU A 87 -14.34 -13.28 25.73
CA GLU A 87 -14.76 -12.16 24.87
C GLU A 87 -14.51 -10.79 25.52
N GLU A 88 -14.70 -10.68 26.84
CA GLU A 88 -14.46 -9.44 27.60
C GLU A 88 -12.99 -9.00 27.53
N GLN A 89 -12.06 -9.94 27.69
CA GLN A 89 -10.62 -9.66 27.63
C GLN A 89 -10.19 -9.28 26.20
N ILE A 90 -10.69 -9.99 25.19
CA ILE A 90 -10.42 -9.67 23.79
C ILE A 90 -10.94 -8.26 23.44
N ASN A 91 -12.15 -7.91 23.89
CA ASN A 91 -12.73 -6.60 23.68
C ASN A 91 -11.96 -5.51 24.42
N TYR A 92 -11.45 -5.80 25.62
CA TYR A 92 -10.57 -4.91 26.36
C TYR A 92 -9.28 -4.62 25.59
N ALA A 93 -8.57 -5.65 25.08
CA ALA A 93 -7.38 -5.44 24.26
C ALA A 93 -7.66 -4.61 23.00
N LYS A 94 -8.78 -4.87 22.31
CA LYS A 94 -9.19 -4.06 21.14
C LYS A 94 -9.40 -2.59 21.53
N SER A 95 -10.05 -2.33 22.67
CA SER A 95 -10.27 -0.96 23.17
C SER A 95 -8.96 -0.23 23.48
N MET A 96 -7.89 -0.98 23.76
CA MET A 96 -6.54 -0.46 24.01
C MET A 96 -5.69 -0.33 22.74
N GLY A 97 -6.28 -0.47 21.55
CA GLY A 97 -5.59 -0.30 20.27
C GLY A 97 -4.91 -1.56 19.73
N CYS A 98 -5.27 -2.74 20.24
CA CYS A 98 -4.82 -4.00 19.66
C CYS A 98 -5.32 -4.13 18.20
N ALA A 99 -4.39 -4.26 17.26
CA ALA A 99 -4.69 -4.34 15.83
C ALA A 99 -5.44 -5.62 15.46
N PHE A 100 -5.14 -6.73 16.16
CA PHE A 100 -5.83 -8.00 16.00
C PHE A 100 -5.56 -8.94 17.17
N PHE A 101 -6.44 -9.92 17.34
CA PHE A 101 -6.28 -11.00 18.30
C PHE A 101 -6.33 -12.35 17.58
N LEU A 102 -5.39 -13.24 17.87
CA LEU A 102 -5.33 -14.60 17.31
C LEU A 102 -5.21 -15.62 18.45
N SER A 103 -6.19 -16.51 18.56
CA SER A 103 -6.20 -17.53 19.60
C SER A 103 -5.22 -18.67 19.28
N LYS A 104 -4.54 -19.18 20.31
CA LYS A 104 -3.71 -20.40 20.25
C LYS A 104 -4.59 -21.64 20.55
N PRO A 105 -4.39 -22.79 19.87
CA PRO A 105 -3.49 -23.00 18.73
C PRO A 105 -4.05 -22.40 17.43
N PHE A 106 -3.17 -22.00 16.52
CA PHE A 106 -3.53 -21.46 15.21
C PHE A 106 -2.79 -22.20 14.08
N ALA A 107 -3.37 -22.20 12.88
CA ALA A 107 -2.67 -22.64 11.68
C ALA A 107 -1.84 -21.50 11.07
N ASP A 108 -0.70 -21.83 10.45
CA ASP A 108 0.16 -20.84 9.76
C ASP A 108 -0.65 -19.98 8.75
N SER A 109 -1.68 -20.57 8.13
CA SER A 109 -2.54 -19.88 7.17
C SER A 109 -3.39 -18.77 7.81
N GLU A 110 -3.78 -18.91 9.08
CA GLU A 110 -4.55 -17.91 9.82
C GLU A 110 -3.68 -16.69 10.14
N LEU A 111 -2.48 -16.91 10.67
CA LEU A 111 -1.53 -15.84 10.91
C LEU A 111 -1.19 -15.09 9.61
N ARG A 112 -0.97 -15.80 8.49
CA ARG A 112 -0.71 -15.16 7.20
C ARG A 112 -1.89 -14.31 6.70
N LYS A 113 -3.13 -14.78 6.86
CA LYS A 113 -4.33 -14.04 6.46
C LYS A 113 -4.45 -12.72 7.23
N ILE A 114 -4.11 -12.73 8.51
CA ILE A 114 -4.14 -11.53 9.36
C ILE A 114 -2.96 -10.59 9.05
N MET A 115 -1.76 -11.13 8.87
CA MET A 115 -0.56 -10.32 8.61
C MET A 115 -0.59 -9.64 7.24
N MET A 116 -1.21 -10.26 6.22
CA MET A 116 -1.24 -9.74 4.85
C MET A 116 -1.78 -8.29 4.73
N PRO A 117 -2.99 -7.96 5.22
CA PRO A 117 -3.49 -6.58 5.17
C PRO A 117 -2.61 -5.61 5.96
N LEU A 118 -2.12 -5.99 7.15
CA LEU A 118 -1.30 -5.12 7.99
C LEU A 118 0.03 -4.73 7.32
N VAL A 119 0.71 -5.71 6.71
CA VAL A 119 1.95 -5.49 5.97
C VAL A 119 1.73 -4.60 4.75
N LYS A 120 0.60 -4.78 4.06
CA LYS A 120 0.20 -3.97 2.91
C LYS A 120 -0.08 -2.52 3.31
N ASP A 121 -0.77 -2.30 4.43
CA ASP A 121 -1.09 -0.98 4.94
C ASP A 121 0.16 -0.22 5.39
N LEU A 122 1.06 -0.88 6.14
CA LEU A 122 2.33 -0.28 6.54
C LEU A 122 3.21 0.04 5.34
N GLU A 123 3.28 -0.85 4.33
CA GLU A 123 4.02 -0.56 3.10
C GLU A 123 3.43 0.64 2.35
N ALA A 124 2.10 0.78 2.31
CA ALA A 124 1.45 1.93 1.72
C ALA A 124 1.73 3.23 2.51
N LYS A 125 1.75 3.16 3.84
CA LYS A 125 2.12 4.30 4.71
C LYS A 125 3.57 4.72 4.52
N GLU A 126 4.52 3.77 4.56
CA GLU A 126 5.94 4.01 4.27
C GLU A 126 6.09 4.69 2.91
N PHE A 127 5.42 4.15 1.90
CA PHE A 127 5.43 4.71 0.55
C PHE A 127 4.90 6.14 0.51
N MET A 128 3.79 6.42 1.17
CA MET A 128 3.20 7.76 1.24
C MET A 128 4.12 8.75 1.96
N LEU A 129 4.75 8.34 3.06
CA LEU A 129 5.67 9.19 3.83
C LEU A 129 6.87 9.63 2.98
N GLU A 130 7.41 8.73 2.17
CA GLU A 130 8.53 8.99 1.25
C GLU A 130 8.19 9.95 0.10
N GLN A 131 6.91 10.20 -0.20
CA GLN A 131 6.55 11.12 -1.27
C GLN A 131 6.55 12.57 -0.77
N GLU A 132 7.48 13.39 -1.27
CA GLU A 132 7.35 14.84 -1.21
C GLU A 132 6.26 15.27 -2.21
N VAL A 133 5.24 15.96 -1.71
CA VAL A 133 4.13 16.50 -2.49
C VAL A 133 4.14 18.01 -2.34
N PRO A 134 4.96 18.73 -3.13
CA PRO A 134 4.96 20.19 -3.10
C PRO A 134 3.70 20.74 -3.82
N ILE A 135 2.99 21.66 -3.16
CA ILE A 135 1.75 22.26 -3.66
C ILE A 135 2.04 23.43 -4.64
N LYS A 136 3.29 23.88 -4.76
CA LYS A 136 3.59 25.24 -5.27
C LYS A 136 4.26 25.34 -6.65
N GLU A 137 4.75 24.26 -7.27
CA GLU A 137 5.44 24.34 -8.57
C GLU A 137 5.10 23.16 -9.49
N GLY A 138 3.80 23.00 -9.80
CA GLY A 138 3.31 21.89 -10.61
C GLY A 138 3.89 21.88 -12.03
N LEU A 139 4.32 20.70 -12.50
CA LEU A 139 4.61 20.45 -13.91
C LEU A 139 3.34 20.67 -14.77
N ALA A 140 3.47 21.41 -15.88
CA ALA A 140 2.41 21.49 -16.88
C ALA A 140 2.10 20.11 -17.47
N LEU A 141 0.85 19.65 -17.34
CA LEU A 141 0.44 18.33 -17.79
C LEU A 141 0.07 18.33 -19.29
N PRO A 142 0.29 17.20 -20.00
CA PRO A 142 -0.10 17.08 -21.40
C PRO A 142 -1.62 17.11 -21.58
N LYS A 143 -2.09 17.57 -22.73
CA LYS A 143 -3.52 17.47 -23.08
C LYS A 143 -3.96 16.00 -23.22
N THR A 144 -5.21 15.72 -22.88
CA THR A 144 -5.80 14.37 -22.96
C THR A 144 -5.63 13.72 -24.32
N ASP A 145 -5.98 14.40 -25.41
CA ASP A 145 -5.88 13.84 -26.78
C ASP A 145 -4.44 13.51 -27.19
N PHE A 146 -3.45 14.20 -26.61
CA PHE A 146 -2.05 13.87 -26.84
C PHE A 146 -1.66 12.61 -26.06
N LEU A 147 -2.05 12.53 -24.79
CA LEU A 147 -1.81 11.37 -23.95
C LEU A 147 -2.47 10.11 -24.52
N GLU A 148 -3.73 10.20 -24.97
CA GLU A 148 -4.47 9.10 -25.60
C GLU A 148 -3.73 8.57 -26.83
N ARG A 149 -3.40 9.44 -27.79
CA ARG A 149 -2.64 9.06 -28.99
C ARG A 149 -1.31 8.41 -28.66
N LEU A 150 -0.65 8.87 -27.59
CA LEU A 150 0.59 8.28 -27.12
C LEU A 150 0.39 6.87 -26.58
N MET A 151 -0.61 6.69 -25.72
CA MET A 151 -0.91 5.39 -25.14
C MET A 151 -1.38 4.40 -26.20
N GLN A 152 -2.19 4.84 -27.17
CA GLN A 152 -2.61 4.02 -28.30
C GLN A 152 -1.43 3.51 -29.12
N LYS A 153 -0.47 4.38 -29.42
CA LYS A 153 0.71 4.04 -30.21
C LYS A 153 1.67 3.08 -29.50
N ASN A 154 1.82 3.18 -28.17
CA ASN A 154 2.86 2.46 -27.44
C ASN A 154 2.35 1.28 -26.62
N ILE A 155 1.03 1.21 -26.38
CA ILE A 155 0.43 0.21 -25.51
C ILE A 155 -0.67 -0.53 -26.27
N SER A 156 -1.78 0.14 -26.63
CA SER A 156 -2.89 -0.54 -27.32
C SER A 156 -3.78 0.42 -28.12
N GLU A 157 -3.96 0.14 -29.41
CA GLU A 157 -4.80 0.95 -30.31
C GLU A 157 -6.27 1.05 -29.86
N SER A 158 -6.79 0.06 -29.11
CA SER A 158 -8.17 0.05 -28.60
C SER A 158 -8.36 0.77 -27.26
N LEU A 159 -7.29 1.29 -26.66
CA LEU A 159 -7.38 2.10 -25.44
C LEU A 159 -7.92 3.49 -25.77
N THR A 160 -8.92 3.94 -25.02
CA THR A 160 -9.46 5.29 -25.13
C THR A 160 -9.35 6.02 -23.81
N LEU A 161 -9.08 7.33 -23.87
CA LEU A 161 -9.06 8.22 -22.71
C LEU A 161 -10.04 9.36 -22.92
N LYS A 162 -10.85 9.66 -21.90
CA LYS A 162 -11.79 10.78 -21.95
C LYS A 162 -11.63 11.67 -20.72
N PRO A 163 -11.66 13.00 -20.87
CA PRO A 163 -11.72 13.88 -19.71
C PRO A 163 -13.04 13.67 -18.99
N ILE A 164 -12.98 13.59 -17.66
CA ILE A 164 -14.17 13.48 -16.80
C ILE A 164 -14.26 14.68 -15.86
N ARG A 165 -15.39 14.77 -15.16
CA ARG A 165 -15.53 15.78 -14.10
C ARG A 165 -14.50 15.54 -13.01
N ALA A 166 -14.02 16.64 -12.44
CA ALA A 166 -13.13 16.65 -11.29
C ALA A 166 -13.60 15.66 -10.22
N GLN A 167 -12.72 14.77 -9.81
CA GLN A 167 -13.04 13.75 -8.83
C GLN A 167 -12.79 14.26 -7.42
N SER A 168 -13.49 13.63 -6.46
CA SER A 168 -13.16 13.67 -5.04
C SER A 168 -12.66 12.29 -4.61
N LEU A 169 -11.92 12.26 -3.50
CA LEU A 169 -11.52 10.99 -2.89
C LEU A 169 -12.79 10.26 -2.44
N ASP A 170 -12.94 9.03 -2.92
CA ASP A 170 -14.05 8.14 -2.62
C ASP A 170 -13.44 6.86 -2.04
N GLU A 171 -13.62 6.65 -0.73
CA GLU A 171 -13.03 5.51 -0.02
C GLU A 171 -13.54 4.16 -0.55
N SER A 172 -14.71 4.12 -1.19
CA SER A 172 -15.22 2.90 -1.83
C SER A 172 -14.38 2.45 -3.03
N LYS A 173 -13.52 3.33 -3.56
CA LYS A 173 -12.57 3.04 -4.64
C LYS A 173 -11.21 2.59 -4.13
N LEU A 174 -11.04 2.44 -2.82
CA LEU A 174 -9.85 1.80 -2.28
C LEU A 174 -9.97 0.26 -2.39
N PRO A 175 -8.88 -0.44 -2.72
CA PRO A 175 -7.55 0.11 -2.91
C PRO A 175 -7.37 0.81 -4.27
N CYS A 176 -6.55 1.87 -4.29
CA CYS A 176 -6.12 2.53 -5.52
C CYS A 176 -4.62 2.33 -5.76
N VAL A 177 -4.16 2.44 -7.00
CA VAL A 177 -2.73 2.40 -7.33
C VAL A 177 -2.21 3.82 -7.49
N MET A 178 -1.19 4.15 -6.70
CA MET A 178 -0.46 5.39 -6.80
C MET A 178 0.86 5.17 -7.54
N VAL A 179 1.07 5.96 -8.58
CA VAL A 179 2.19 5.89 -9.51
C VAL A 179 2.92 7.21 -9.44
N VAL A 180 4.24 7.15 -9.25
CA VAL A 180 5.07 8.33 -9.07
C VAL A 180 6.07 8.40 -10.21
N TYR A 181 6.07 9.54 -10.87
CA TYR A 181 6.99 9.87 -11.94
C TYR A 181 8.02 10.87 -11.42
N ALA A 182 9.28 10.58 -11.72
CA ALA A 182 10.39 11.41 -11.29
C ALA A 182 11.37 11.69 -12.44
N GLU A 183 12.21 12.70 -12.25
CA GLU A 183 13.35 12.99 -13.11
C GLU A 183 14.44 11.93 -12.93
N ARG A 184 15.02 11.43 -14.02
CA ARG A 184 16.04 10.36 -13.96
C ARG A 184 17.29 10.76 -13.15
N GLY A 185 17.73 12.02 -13.27
CA GLY A 185 18.93 12.52 -12.60
C GLY A 185 18.68 12.84 -11.12
N SER A 186 17.82 13.83 -10.85
CA SER A 186 17.58 14.37 -9.51
C SER A 186 16.70 13.47 -8.63
N GLN A 187 15.97 12.51 -9.23
CA GLN A 187 14.91 11.73 -8.57
C GLN A 187 13.76 12.60 -8.01
N LYS A 188 13.71 13.90 -8.36
CA LYS A 188 12.64 14.81 -7.97
C LYS A 188 11.32 14.32 -8.56
N VAL A 189 10.31 14.18 -7.70
CA VAL A 189 8.94 13.84 -8.12
C VAL A 189 8.34 15.01 -8.86
N ARG A 190 7.71 14.75 -10.00
CA ARG A 190 7.09 15.78 -10.85
C ARG A 190 5.66 15.46 -11.24
N VAL A 191 5.28 14.19 -11.28
CA VAL A 191 3.90 13.77 -11.54
C VAL A 191 3.53 12.61 -10.63
N ILE A 192 2.31 12.65 -10.11
CA ILE A 192 1.68 11.56 -9.38
C ILE A 192 0.40 11.18 -10.12
N CYS A 193 0.21 9.89 -10.38
CA CYS A 193 -1.02 9.36 -10.95
C CYS A 193 -1.69 8.43 -9.93
N VAL A 194 -3.00 8.56 -9.76
CA VAL A 194 -3.83 7.70 -8.92
C VAL A 194 -4.82 6.97 -9.83
N LEU A 195 -4.84 5.65 -9.75
CA LEU A 195 -5.70 4.77 -10.54
C LEU A 195 -6.64 4.01 -9.61
N ASP A 196 -7.91 3.91 -9.96
CA ASP A 196 -8.75 2.89 -9.33
C ASP A 196 -8.39 1.48 -9.86
N VAL A 197 -8.98 0.45 -9.26
CA VAL A 197 -8.74 -0.94 -9.64
C VAL A 197 -9.06 -1.19 -11.12
N TYR A 198 -10.16 -0.61 -11.61
CA TYR A 198 -10.58 -0.74 -13.00
C TYR A 198 -9.55 -0.14 -13.97
N ALA A 199 -9.05 1.07 -13.69
CA ALA A 199 -8.04 1.71 -14.51
C ALA A 199 -6.72 0.93 -14.53
N THR A 200 -6.37 0.34 -13.38
CA THR A 200 -5.19 -0.53 -13.27
C THR A 200 -5.34 -1.76 -14.17
N CYS A 201 -6.51 -2.43 -14.13
CA CYS A 201 -6.79 -3.58 -14.98
C CYS A 201 -6.82 -3.23 -16.47
N VAL A 202 -7.44 -2.10 -16.85
CA VAL A 202 -7.47 -1.62 -18.25
C VAL A 202 -6.06 -1.38 -18.77
N LEU A 203 -5.22 -0.67 -18.01
CA LEU A 203 -3.84 -0.37 -18.42
C LEU A 203 -2.97 -1.63 -18.46
N ALA A 204 -3.09 -2.52 -17.47
CA ALA A 204 -2.35 -3.79 -17.46
C ALA A 204 -2.69 -4.65 -18.68
N SER A 205 -3.99 -4.82 -18.94
CA SER A 205 -4.48 -5.63 -20.06
C SER A 205 -4.09 -5.04 -21.42
N SER A 206 -3.77 -3.75 -21.48
CA SER A 206 -3.37 -3.08 -22.71
C SER A 206 -1.92 -3.41 -23.12
N VAL A 207 -1.06 -3.88 -22.19
CA VAL A 207 0.32 -4.32 -22.50
C VAL A 207 0.41 -5.81 -22.74
N GLU A 208 -0.24 -6.60 -21.88
CA GLU A 208 -0.19 -8.05 -21.90
C GLU A 208 -1.59 -8.63 -21.72
N VAL A 209 -1.76 -9.91 -22.09
CA VAL A 209 -3.03 -10.59 -21.91
C VAL A 209 -3.18 -10.99 -20.44
N ILE A 210 -3.96 -10.21 -19.71
CA ILE A 210 -4.39 -10.57 -18.36
C ILE A 210 -5.61 -11.51 -18.48
N PRO A 211 -5.56 -12.72 -17.90
CA PRO A 211 -6.71 -13.62 -17.87
C PRO A 211 -7.95 -12.93 -17.29
N GLU A 212 -9.11 -13.18 -17.89
CA GLU A 212 -10.36 -12.51 -17.50
C GLU A 212 -10.71 -12.80 -16.03
N ASP A 213 -10.50 -14.03 -15.57
CA ASP A 213 -10.74 -14.42 -14.18
C ASP A 213 -9.78 -13.71 -13.22
N GLU A 214 -8.55 -13.40 -13.65
CA GLU A 214 -7.57 -12.66 -12.86
C GLU A 214 -7.99 -11.18 -12.72
N ALA A 215 -8.40 -10.54 -13.81
CA ALA A 215 -8.92 -9.17 -13.80
C ALA A 215 -10.22 -9.07 -12.98
N GLN A 216 -11.14 -10.03 -13.16
CA GLN A 216 -12.38 -10.09 -12.39
C GLN A 216 -12.11 -10.30 -10.90
N ARG A 217 -11.16 -11.17 -10.51
CA ARG A 217 -10.77 -11.33 -9.11
C ARG A 217 -10.22 -10.04 -8.54
N ALA A 218 -9.39 -9.32 -9.28
CA ALA A 218 -8.84 -8.05 -8.79
C ALA A 218 -9.95 -7.03 -8.50
N ILE A 219 -10.95 -6.95 -9.38
CA ILE A 219 -12.11 -6.06 -9.24
C ILE A 219 -13.02 -6.51 -8.08
N HIS A 220 -13.44 -7.78 -8.05
CA HIS A 220 -14.42 -8.26 -7.07
C HIS A 220 -13.84 -8.38 -5.66
N MET A 221 -12.58 -8.78 -5.55
CA MET A 221 -11.90 -8.96 -4.26
C MET A 221 -11.16 -7.70 -3.81
N ASN A 222 -11.16 -6.62 -4.61
CA ASN A 222 -10.37 -5.42 -4.34
C ASN A 222 -8.90 -5.76 -4.05
N GLN A 223 -8.32 -6.65 -4.87
CA GLN A 223 -6.97 -7.21 -4.67
C GLN A 223 -6.16 -7.20 -5.96
N ILE A 224 -5.27 -6.24 -6.08
CA ILE A 224 -4.33 -6.17 -7.20
C ILE A 224 -3.13 -7.06 -6.89
N ASN A 225 -2.94 -8.09 -7.71
CA ASN A 225 -1.81 -9.00 -7.58
C ASN A 225 -0.53 -8.42 -8.25
N SER A 226 0.58 -9.14 -8.13
CA SER A 226 1.87 -8.69 -8.67
C SER A 226 1.94 -8.67 -10.20
N HIS A 227 1.20 -9.54 -10.89
CA HIS A 227 1.18 -9.63 -12.34
C HIS A 227 0.50 -8.39 -12.94
N ILE A 228 -0.74 -8.11 -12.54
CA ILE A 228 -1.49 -6.89 -12.90
C ILE A 228 -0.67 -5.62 -12.55
N MET A 229 -0.07 -5.58 -11.36
CA MET A 229 0.74 -4.44 -10.95
C MET A 229 1.96 -4.22 -11.85
N THR A 230 2.62 -5.31 -12.27
CA THR A 230 3.82 -5.26 -13.13
C THR A 230 3.45 -4.79 -14.53
N ALA A 231 2.40 -5.34 -15.13
CA ALA A 231 1.93 -4.88 -16.44
C ALA A 231 1.42 -3.44 -16.43
N CYS A 232 0.66 -3.04 -15.40
CA CYS A 232 0.23 -1.65 -15.27
C CYS A 232 1.43 -0.71 -15.17
N LYS A 233 2.46 -1.09 -14.41
CA LYS A 233 3.70 -0.31 -14.31
C LYS A 233 4.44 -0.24 -15.65
N GLU A 234 4.48 -1.34 -16.41
CA GLU A 234 5.08 -1.38 -17.75
C GLU A 234 4.34 -0.45 -18.72
N ALA A 235 3.01 -0.51 -18.72
CA ALA A 235 2.14 0.33 -19.54
C ALA A 235 2.49 1.81 -19.34
N LEU A 236 2.45 2.25 -18.08
CA LEU A 236 2.73 3.62 -17.69
C LEU A 236 4.20 4.02 -17.93
N GLY A 237 5.13 3.07 -17.87
CA GLY A 237 6.54 3.26 -18.20
C GLY A 237 6.75 3.56 -19.68
N LYS A 238 6.06 2.83 -20.58
CA LYS A 238 6.10 3.05 -22.03
C LYS A 238 5.58 4.42 -22.44
N THR A 239 4.84 5.12 -21.59
CA THR A 239 4.25 6.43 -21.89
C THR A 239 4.70 7.54 -20.93
N ALA A 240 5.69 7.27 -20.06
CA ALA A 240 6.19 8.23 -19.08
C ALA A 240 6.76 9.50 -19.71
N TYR A 241 7.21 9.40 -20.96
CA TYR A 241 7.72 10.54 -21.74
C TYR A 241 6.64 11.53 -22.19
N ALA A 242 5.34 11.23 -21.97
CA ALA A 242 4.25 12.20 -22.09
C ALA A 242 4.44 13.38 -21.13
N PHE A 243 5.09 13.13 -19.99
CA PHE A 243 5.41 14.12 -18.99
C PHE A 243 6.82 14.62 -19.28
N LEU A 244 6.89 15.75 -19.99
CA LEU A 244 8.15 16.42 -20.30
C LEU A 244 8.29 17.62 -19.37
N ASP A 245 9.40 17.67 -18.66
CA ASP A 245 9.76 18.90 -17.97
C ASP A 245 10.39 19.89 -18.96
N ASN A 246 9.71 21.01 -19.17
CA ASN A 246 10.14 22.04 -20.11
C ASN A 246 11.49 22.68 -19.70
N GLN A 247 11.87 22.62 -18.42
CA GLN A 247 13.15 23.14 -17.95
C GLN A 247 14.30 22.17 -18.23
N SER A 248 14.18 20.90 -17.84
CA SER A 248 15.24 19.90 -18.04
C SER A 248 15.23 19.27 -19.44
N LYS A 249 14.15 19.40 -20.22
CA LYS A 249 13.91 18.72 -21.51
C LYS A 249 14.06 17.19 -21.45
N MET A 250 13.98 16.63 -20.25
CA MET A 250 14.10 15.19 -20.01
C MET A 250 12.72 14.59 -19.78
N SER A 251 12.51 13.40 -20.35
CA SER A 251 11.34 12.59 -20.05
C SER A 251 11.41 12.06 -18.62
N LEU A 252 10.28 12.09 -17.92
CA LEU A 252 10.16 11.42 -16.64
C LEU A 252 10.21 9.89 -16.81
N PHE A 253 10.38 9.19 -15.69
CA PHE A 253 10.25 7.74 -15.61
C PHE A 253 9.38 7.36 -14.41
N VAL A 254 8.75 6.18 -14.46
CA VAL A 254 8.01 5.64 -13.32
C VAL A 254 9.01 5.22 -12.24
N ARG A 255 9.14 6.04 -11.20
CA ARG A 255 9.99 5.75 -10.03
C ARG A 255 9.40 4.62 -9.20
N SER A 256 8.09 4.66 -8.98
CA SER A 256 7.39 3.71 -8.12
C SER A 256 5.93 3.59 -8.50
N CYS A 257 5.37 2.42 -8.22
CA CYS A 257 3.97 2.06 -8.46
C CYS A 257 3.55 1.19 -7.29
N LYS A 258 2.60 1.65 -6.47
CA LYS A 258 2.21 0.99 -5.22
C LYS A 258 0.70 1.05 -5.02
N CYS A 259 0.18 -0.01 -4.42
CA CYS A 259 -1.21 -0.10 -4.01
C CYS A 259 -1.40 0.64 -2.67
N VAL A 260 -2.48 1.38 -2.55
CA VAL A 260 -2.87 2.16 -1.38
C VAL A 260 -4.22 1.63 -0.93
N TYR A 261 -4.27 1.02 0.24
CA TYR A 261 -5.44 0.27 0.71
C TYR A 261 -6.34 1.05 1.64
N THR A 262 -5.82 2.11 2.25
CA THR A 262 -6.49 2.91 3.27
C THR A 262 -6.40 4.39 2.95
N HIS A 263 -7.32 5.17 3.54
CA HIS A 263 -7.28 6.63 3.43
C HIS A 263 -5.94 7.17 3.92
N HIS A 264 -5.44 8.21 3.23
CA HIS A 264 -4.25 8.93 3.68
C HIS A 264 -4.37 10.43 3.37
N PRO A 265 -3.98 11.35 4.27
CA PRO A 265 -4.07 12.80 4.03
C PRO A 265 -3.35 13.28 2.75
N LYS A 266 -2.20 12.67 2.40
CA LYS A 266 -1.51 12.99 1.13
C LYS A 266 -2.29 12.54 -0.11
N LEU A 267 -3.05 11.43 -0.01
CA LEU A 267 -3.94 11.00 -1.09
C LEU A 267 -5.09 11.99 -1.24
N GLU A 268 -5.72 12.39 -0.14
CA GLU A 268 -6.77 13.41 -0.13
C GLU A 268 -6.28 14.75 -0.71
N LEU A 269 -5.04 15.12 -0.42
CA LEU A 269 -4.41 16.31 -0.99
C LEU A 269 -4.37 16.26 -2.52
N MET A 270 -4.08 15.11 -3.15
CA MET A 270 -4.10 14.95 -4.62
C MET A 270 -5.44 15.37 -5.22
N TYR A 271 -6.55 14.94 -4.60
CA TYR A 271 -7.91 15.29 -5.03
C TYR A 271 -8.30 16.74 -4.71
N LYS A 272 -7.42 17.50 -4.04
CA LYS A 272 -7.58 18.93 -3.76
C LYS A 272 -6.62 19.81 -4.57
N TYR A 273 -5.76 19.23 -5.43
CA TYR A 273 -4.88 20.04 -6.29
C TYR A 273 -5.68 20.96 -7.23
N PRO A 274 -5.15 22.14 -7.56
CA PRO A 274 -5.75 23.06 -8.54
C PRO A 274 -6.04 22.38 -9.89
N LEU A 275 -7.14 22.76 -10.54
CA LEU A 275 -7.61 22.18 -11.81
C LEU A 275 -6.64 22.40 -13.00
N ASP A 276 -5.77 23.40 -12.92
CA ASP A 276 -4.73 23.66 -13.91
C ASP A 276 -3.47 22.79 -13.73
N SER A 277 -3.32 22.18 -12.56
CA SER A 277 -2.19 21.32 -12.17
C SER A 277 -2.61 19.85 -12.05
N ARG A 278 -3.83 19.51 -12.47
CA ARG A 278 -4.34 18.12 -12.47
C ARG A 278 -5.21 17.84 -13.68
N ILE A 279 -5.33 16.55 -14.02
CA ILE A 279 -6.23 16.05 -15.04
C ILE A 279 -6.97 14.84 -14.50
N ASP A 280 -8.30 14.88 -14.58
CA ASP A 280 -9.20 13.78 -14.26
C ASP A 280 -9.63 13.09 -15.55
N LEU A 281 -9.34 11.80 -15.70
CA LEU A 281 -9.64 11.03 -16.90
C LEU A 281 -10.37 9.73 -16.55
N SER A 282 -11.15 9.24 -17.51
CA SER A 282 -11.50 7.83 -17.58
C SER A 282 -10.66 7.13 -18.64
N CYS A 283 -10.28 5.88 -18.40
CA CYS A 283 -9.71 4.99 -19.40
C CYS A 283 -10.63 3.80 -19.65
N GLU A 284 -10.69 3.37 -20.89
CA GLU A 284 -11.56 2.27 -21.32
C GLU A 284 -10.91 1.51 -22.47
N ARG A 285 -11.13 0.20 -22.49
CA ARG A 285 -10.75 -0.70 -23.58
C ARG A 285 -11.91 -1.62 -23.88
N GLU A 286 -12.07 -2.00 -25.13
CA GLU A 286 -13.14 -2.89 -25.58
C GLU A 286 -13.23 -4.15 -24.70
N GLY A 287 -14.45 -4.48 -24.24
CA GLY A 287 -14.71 -5.63 -23.37
C GLY A 287 -14.39 -5.42 -21.88
N MET A 288 -13.93 -4.23 -21.46
CA MET A 288 -13.58 -3.94 -20.07
C MET A 288 -14.44 -2.83 -19.49
N ALA A 289 -14.68 -2.88 -18.17
CA ALA A 289 -15.31 -1.78 -17.45
C ALA A 289 -14.39 -0.55 -17.43
N GLN A 290 -15.00 0.63 -17.55
CA GLN A 290 -14.29 1.90 -17.53
C GLN A 290 -13.64 2.15 -16.16
N GLY A 291 -12.35 2.52 -16.19
CA GLY A 291 -11.60 2.93 -15.01
C GLY A 291 -11.40 4.42 -14.91
N LYS A 292 -11.08 4.90 -13.71
CA LYS A 292 -10.80 6.32 -13.45
C LYS A 292 -9.35 6.53 -13.03
N MET A 293 -8.78 7.62 -13.52
CA MET A 293 -7.43 8.06 -13.16
C MET A 293 -7.40 9.56 -12.86
N LEU A 294 -6.55 9.93 -11.92
CA LEU A 294 -6.23 11.31 -11.57
C LEU A 294 -4.73 11.48 -11.78
N ILE A 295 -4.32 12.46 -12.58
CA ILE A 295 -2.91 12.81 -12.80
C ILE A 295 -2.68 14.20 -12.22
N VAL A 296 -1.68 14.34 -11.36
CA VAL A 296 -1.33 15.59 -10.68
C VAL A 296 0.12 15.94 -11.02
N GLY A 297 0.36 17.16 -11.51
CA GLY A 297 1.69 17.75 -11.63
C GLY A 297 2.09 18.39 -10.31
N VAL A 298 3.25 17.99 -9.77
CA VAL A 298 3.80 18.49 -8.50
C VAL A 298 5.12 19.22 -8.68
#